data_AF-A0A947X0S1-F1
#
_entry.id   AF-A0A947X0S1-F1
#
_cell.length_a   1.000
_cell.length_b   1.000
_cell.length_c   1.000
_cell.angle_alpha   90.00
_cell.angle_beta   90.00
_cell.angle_gamma   90.00
#
_symmetry.space_group_name_H-M   'P 1'
#
loop_
_entity.id
_entity.type
_entity.pdbx_description
1 polymer ?
#
loop_
_entity_poly.entity_id
_entity_poly.type
_entity_poly.pdbx_seq_one_letter_code
_entity_poly.pdbx_strand_id
1 'polypeptide(L)'
;MAEPARRLPVGDDADPVSRRDEIDRLRAEIQQVNRTWGRNARFPDEARRLEDAIINRRIAAASLEFRLEEAHRNAAELAGRIKALSSEIGGFERGLEALLRKILEEATEWSRPLWSPIPVFGYRLWWITHAGLSGATGFVWYRPHLSARCGGAVGTDDGEVPHTDGRCGKPPCGIYALKNPETILRFGISRSPDVAGHMLGLTALSGKVVEHDGGYRAQHAQVVAVAVTRPNGALVSDDPEWIGRLFRDPIGVATGPQPPSQRGPDARSDIIEFFATCKLKEEQKWTLGNRSG
;
A
#
# COMPACT_ATOMS: atom_id res chain seq x y z
N MET A 1 -4.20 77.10 -16.71
CA MET A 1 -5.65 77.22 -16.48
C MET A 1 -6.26 75.84 -16.51
N ALA A 2 -6.52 75.26 -15.35
CA ALA A 2 -7.31 74.04 -15.17
C ALA A 2 -8.15 74.28 -13.91
N GLU A 3 -9.47 74.28 -14.07
CA GLU A 3 -10.45 74.57 -13.03
C GLU A 3 -10.48 73.38 -12.05
N PRO A 4 -10.25 73.58 -10.74
CA PRO A 4 -10.26 72.48 -9.79
C PRO A 4 -11.69 71.98 -9.61
N ALA A 5 -11.89 70.68 -9.85
CA ALA A 5 -13.15 70.00 -9.62
C ALA A 5 -13.65 70.25 -8.19
N ARG A 6 -14.78 70.95 -8.07
CA ARG A 6 -15.55 71.08 -6.82
C ARG A 6 -15.89 69.68 -6.31
N ARG A 7 -15.22 69.24 -5.25
CA ARG A 7 -15.72 68.13 -4.44
C ARG A 7 -17.07 68.54 -3.88
N LEU A 8 -18.11 67.79 -4.23
CA LEU A 8 -19.40 67.90 -3.56
C LEU A 8 -19.19 67.57 -2.07
N PRO A 9 -19.79 68.34 -1.15
CA PRO A 9 -19.72 68.01 0.26
C PRO A 9 -20.40 66.66 0.46
N VAL A 10 -19.66 65.70 1.02
CA VAL A 10 -20.24 64.50 1.61
C VAL A 10 -21.05 65.02 2.79
N GLY A 11 -22.36 65.16 2.58
CA GLY A 11 -23.28 65.73 3.55
C GLY A 11 -23.31 64.90 4.83
N ASP A 12 -23.31 65.61 5.95
CA ASP A 12 -23.45 65.16 7.34
C ASP A 12 -24.01 63.75 7.52
N ASP A 13 -23.27 62.95 8.30
CA ASP A 13 -23.67 61.69 8.95
C ASP A 13 -24.82 61.93 9.94
N ALA A 14 -25.96 62.43 9.46
CA ALA A 14 -27.20 62.36 10.21
C ALA A 14 -27.57 60.88 10.36
N ASP A 15 -27.71 60.44 11.62
CA ASP A 15 -28.07 59.08 11.99
C ASP A 15 -29.20 58.56 11.06
N PRO A 16 -29.03 57.38 10.42
CA PRO A 16 -30.05 56.80 9.56
C PRO A 16 -31.41 56.63 10.26
N VAL A 17 -31.45 56.57 11.60
CA VAL A 17 -32.68 56.63 12.40
C VAL A 17 -33.30 58.04 12.35
N SER A 18 -32.50 59.08 12.56
CA SER A 18 -32.92 60.50 12.49
C SER A 18 -33.51 60.88 11.13
N ARG A 19 -32.93 60.41 10.02
CA ARG A 19 -33.47 60.69 8.67
C ARG A 19 -34.80 59.97 8.42
N ARG A 20 -34.99 58.78 9.01
CA ARG A 20 -36.24 58.01 8.88
C ARG A 20 -37.38 58.69 9.63
N ASP A 21 -37.10 59.15 10.84
CA ASP A 21 -38.07 59.90 11.67
C ASP A 21 -38.47 61.23 11.02
N GLU A 22 -37.52 61.91 10.37
CA GLU A 22 -37.78 63.14 9.62
C GLU A 22 -38.63 62.89 8.37
N ILE A 23 -38.37 61.80 7.64
CA ILE A 23 -39.21 61.38 6.49
C ILE A 23 -40.63 61.05 6.94
N ASP A 24 -40.81 60.35 8.06
CA ASP A 24 -42.13 59.98 8.57
C ASP A 24 -42.90 61.21 9.10
N ARG A 25 -42.21 62.17 9.71
CA ARG A 25 -42.78 63.49 10.05
C ARG A 25 -43.25 64.23 8.80
N LEU A 26 -42.42 64.34 7.76
CA LEU A 26 -42.76 65.02 6.52
C LEU A 26 -43.95 64.34 5.80
N ARG A 27 -44.05 63.00 5.83
CA ARG A 27 -45.23 62.27 5.34
C ARG A 27 -46.50 62.68 6.07
N ALA A 28 -46.44 62.78 7.39
CA ALA A 28 -47.60 63.16 8.21
C ALA A 28 -48.07 64.59 7.90
N GLU A 29 -47.14 65.53 7.73
CA GLU A 29 -47.42 66.91 7.31
C GLU A 29 -48.07 66.96 5.93
N ILE A 30 -47.54 66.23 4.95
CA ILE A 30 -48.13 66.28 3.59
C ILE A 30 -49.51 65.61 3.56
N GLN A 31 -49.74 64.53 4.35
CA GLN A 31 -51.07 63.95 4.52
C GLN A 31 -52.06 64.92 5.19
N GLN A 32 -51.59 65.76 6.11
CA GLN A 32 -52.37 66.84 6.71
C GLN A 32 -52.79 67.86 5.63
N VAL A 33 -51.81 68.36 4.85
CA VAL A 33 -52.04 69.35 3.79
C VAL A 33 -53.03 68.84 2.72
N ASN A 34 -52.90 67.59 2.30
CA ASN A 34 -53.82 66.97 1.34
C ASN A 34 -55.27 66.83 1.87
N ARG A 35 -55.43 66.64 3.18
CA ARG A 35 -56.74 66.61 3.83
C ARG A 35 -57.37 68.00 3.88
N THR A 36 -56.56 69.05 4.08
CA THR A 36 -57.03 70.43 4.24
C THR A 36 -57.36 71.12 2.91
N TRP A 37 -56.62 70.84 1.83
CA TRP A 37 -56.73 71.60 0.57
C TRP A 37 -57.24 70.80 -0.64
N GLY A 38 -57.65 69.54 -0.43
CA GLY A 38 -58.12 68.63 -1.49
C GLY A 38 -56.98 68.08 -2.36
N ARG A 39 -57.18 66.90 -2.97
CA ARG A 39 -56.19 66.10 -3.73
C ARG A 39 -55.60 66.76 -5.00
N ASN A 40 -55.62 68.09 -5.15
CA ASN A 40 -55.08 68.79 -6.32
C ASN A 40 -53.59 69.17 -6.21
N ALA A 41 -52.94 68.87 -5.08
CA ALA A 41 -51.48 68.81 -5.09
C ALA A 41 -51.06 67.58 -5.89
N ARG A 42 -50.50 67.78 -7.09
CA ARG A 42 -49.66 66.78 -7.76
C ARG A 42 -48.61 66.37 -6.74
N PHE A 43 -48.83 65.28 -6.01
CA PHE A 43 -47.72 64.51 -5.48
C PHE A 43 -46.92 64.12 -6.73
N PRO A 44 -45.72 64.66 -6.93
CA PRO A 44 -45.02 64.47 -8.18
C PRO A 44 -44.74 62.98 -8.27
N ASP A 45 -45.09 62.34 -9.39
CA ASP A 45 -44.87 60.90 -9.61
C ASP A 45 -43.44 60.45 -9.24
N GLU A 46 -42.49 61.38 -9.26
CA GLU A 46 -41.13 61.28 -8.77
C GLU A 46 -41.00 60.82 -7.30
N ALA A 47 -41.81 61.36 -6.37
CA ALA A 47 -41.77 60.95 -4.96
C ALA A 47 -42.21 59.49 -4.79
N ARG A 48 -43.24 59.06 -5.53
CA ARG A 48 -43.73 57.68 -5.51
C ARG A 48 -42.72 56.72 -6.14
N ARG A 49 -42.11 57.11 -7.28
CA ARG A 49 -41.00 56.36 -7.90
C ARG A 49 -39.81 56.20 -6.96
N LEU A 50 -39.48 57.23 -6.18
CA LEU A 50 -38.42 57.17 -5.18
C LEU A 50 -38.79 56.23 -4.02
N GLU A 51 -40.03 56.25 -3.53
CA GLU A 51 -40.50 55.30 -2.52
C GLU A 51 -40.43 53.85 -3.02
N ASP A 52 -40.94 53.59 -4.23
CA ASP A 52 -40.88 52.27 -4.86
C ASP A 52 -39.42 51.83 -5.06
N ALA A 53 -38.53 52.74 -5.49
CA ALA A 53 -37.11 52.46 -5.62
C ALA A 53 -36.46 52.14 -4.26
N ILE A 54 -36.79 52.86 -3.20
CA ILE A 54 -36.29 52.59 -1.84
C ILE A 54 -36.77 51.22 -1.34
N ILE A 55 -38.06 50.91 -1.54
CA ILE A 55 -38.64 49.62 -1.17
C ILE A 55 -37.93 48.49 -1.94
N ASN A 56 -37.80 48.61 -3.25
CA ASN A 56 -37.12 47.62 -4.10
C ASN A 56 -35.65 47.44 -3.69
N ARG A 57 -34.94 48.51 -3.35
CA ARG A 57 -33.55 48.44 -2.88
C ARG A 57 -33.43 47.78 -1.51
N ARG A 58 -34.37 48.01 -0.60
CA ARG A 58 -34.41 47.32 0.70
C ARG A 58 -34.67 45.83 0.54
N ILE A 59 -35.59 45.44 -0.33
CA ILE A 59 -35.85 44.03 -0.65
C ILE A 59 -34.59 43.38 -1.24
N ALA A 60 -33.92 44.06 -2.18
CA ALA A 60 -32.66 43.57 -2.76
C ALA A 60 -31.54 43.44 -1.71
N ALA A 61 -31.41 44.40 -0.80
CA ALA A 61 -30.44 44.36 0.29
C ALA A 61 -30.69 43.18 1.24
N ALA A 62 -31.93 42.99 1.69
CA ALA A 62 -32.30 41.84 2.53
C ALA A 62 -32.05 40.48 1.85
N SER A 63 -32.29 40.39 0.53
CA SER A 63 -31.97 39.18 -0.24
C SER A 63 -30.46 38.92 -0.31
N LEU A 64 -29.64 39.96 -0.43
CA LEU A 64 -28.17 39.83 -0.41
C LEU A 64 -27.64 39.45 0.97
N GLU A 65 -28.19 40.02 2.04
CA GLU A 65 -27.86 39.65 3.43
C GLU A 65 -28.15 38.17 3.69
N PHE A 66 -29.32 37.69 3.29
CA PHE A 66 -29.68 36.28 3.42
C PHE A 66 -28.71 35.36 2.65
N ARG A 67 -28.33 35.72 1.42
CA ARG A 67 -27.35 34.97 0.62
C ARG A 67 -25.96 34.99 1.24
N LEU A 68 -25.56 36.09 1.89
CA LEU A 68 -24.30 36.18 2.60
C LEU A 68 -24.27 35.25 3.82
N GLU A 69 -25.36 35.21 4.60
CA GLU A 69 -25.49 34.27 5.73
C GLU A 69 -25.45 32.81 5.26
N GLU A 70 -26.14 32.49 4.16
CA GLU A 70 -26.09 31.16 3.56
C GLU A 70 -24.68 30.80 3.09
N ALA A 71 -23.99 31.73 2.43
CA ALA A 71 -22.60 31.53 2.02
C ALA A 71 -21.66 31.31 3.23
N HIS A 72 -21.86 32.03 4.34
CA HIS A 72 -21.11 31.82 5.57
C HIS A 72 -21.38 30.45 6.19
N ARG A 73 -22.63 29.98 6.21
CA ARG A 73 -22.97 28.62 6.67
C ARG A 73 -22.29 27.57 5.82
N ASN A 74 -22.36 27.70 4.50
CA ASN A 74 -21.72 26.77 3.56
C ASN A 74 -20.20 26.76 3.73
N ALA A 75 -19.58 27.93 3.91
CA ALA A 75 -18.14 28.05 4.17
C ALA A 75 -17.74 27.36 5.48
N ALA A 76 -18.54 27.51 6.54
CA ALA A 76 -18.30 26.84 7.82
C ALA A 76 -18.44 25.31 7.71
N GLU A 77 -19.42 24.81 6.96
CA GLU A 77 -19.60 23.38 6.70
C GLU A 77 -18.40 22.80 5.93
N LEU A 78 -17.98 23.47 4.85
CA LEU A 78 -16.82 23.07 4.05
C LEU A 78 -15.54 23.07 4.89
N ALA A 79 -15.33 24.08 5.74
CA ALA A 79 -14.19 24.14 6.65
C ALA A 79 -14.20 22.96 7.66
N GLY A 80 -15.37 22.61 8.20
CA GLY A 80 -15.54 21.43 9.04
C GLY A 80 -15.19 20.14 8.32
N ARG A 81 -15.62 20.00 7.06
CA ARG A 81 -15.36 18.81 6.24
C ARG A 81 -13.89 18.68 5.84
N ILE A 82 -13.22 19.80 5.51
CA ILE A 82 -11.77 19.84 5.28
C ILE A 82 -11.01 19.37 6.53
N LYS A 83 -11.41 19.84 7.71
CA LYS A 83 -10.80 19.44 8.98
C LYS A 83 -10.97 17.94 9.25
N ALA A 84 -12.17 17.39 9.00
CA ALA A 84 -12.44 15.96 9.17
C ALA A 84 -11.57 15.10 8.24
N LEU A 85 -11.53 15.44 6.94
CA LEU A 85 -10.70 14.73 5.95
C LEU A 85 -9.20 14.83 6.28
N SER A 86 -8.73 15.98 6.76
CA SER A 86 -7.32 16.14 7.17
C SER A 86 -6.97 15.22 8.35
N SER A 87 -7.89 15.04 9.30
CA SER A 87 -7.72 14.10 10.41
C SER A 87 -7.68 12.64 9.93
N GLU A 88 -8.50 12.29 8.94
CA GLU A 88 -8.55 10.96 8.35
C GLU A 88 -7.25 10.63 7.60
N ILE A 89 -6.77 11.56 6.75
CA ILE A 89 -5.48 11.45 6.06
C ILE A 89 -4.35 11.23 7.07
N GLY A 90 -4.29 12.02 8.15
CA GLY A 90 -3.29 11.83 9.20
C GLY A 90 -3.39 10.46 9.90
N GLY A 91 -4.59 9.86 9.96
CA GLY A 91 -4.78 8.48 10.41
C GLY A 91 -4.15 7.46 9.47
N PHE A 92 -4.38 7.61 8.17
CA PHE A 92 -3.78 6.74 7.15
C PHE A 92 -2.26 6.87 7.10
N GLU A 93 -1.72 8.08 7.21
CA GLU A 93 -0.27 8.32 7.23
C GLU A 93 0.41 7.60 8.40
N ARG A 94 -0.18 7.66 9.61
CA ARG A 94 0.32 6.91 10.78
C ARG A 94 0.24 5.39 10.58
N GLY A 95 -0.85 4.91 9.97
CA GLY A 95 -1.00 3.49 9.64
C GLY A 95 0.05 3.02 8.63
N LEU A 96 0.31 3.82 7.60
CA LEU A 96 1.36 3.57 6.61
C LEU A 96 2.75 3.58 7.25
N GLU A 97 3.05 4.56 8.10
CA GLU A 97 4.32 4.63 8.83
C GLU A 97 4.56 3.36 9.66
N ALA A 98 3.56 2.93 10.44
CA ALA A 98 3.66 1.72 11.25
C ALA A 98 3.90 0.46 10.39
N LEU A 99 3.22 0.35 9.25
CA LEU A 99 3.42 -0.76 8.30
C LEU A 99 4.83 -0.73 7.70
N LEU A 100 5.30 0.43 7.26
CA LEU A 100 6.64 0.60 6.68
C LEU A 100 7.73 0.32 7.71
N ARG A 101 7.56 0.75 8.96
CA ARG A 101 8.48 0.40 10.06
C ARG A 101 8.54 -1.11 10.27
N LYS A 102 7.40 -1.80 10.31
CA LYS A 102 7.36 -3.26 10.42
C LYS A 102 8.05 -3.95 9.25
N ILE A 103 7.79 -3.50 8.02
CA ILE A 103 8.46 -4.05 6.82
C ILE A 103 9.96 -3.82 6.89
N LEU A 104 10.39 -2.63 7.35
CA LEU A 104 11.79 -2.31 7.52
C LEU A 104 12.44 -3.13 8.64
N GLU A 105 11.77 -3.34 9.77
CA GLU A 105 12.22 -4.20 10.86
C GLU A 105 12.38 -5.64 10.39
N GLU A 106 11.38 -6.18 9.69
CA GLU A 106 11.47 -7.49 9.05
C GLU A 106 12.68 -7.50 8.10
N ALA A 107 12.76 -6.58 7.13
CA ALA A 107 13.85 -6.51 6.17
C ALA A 107 15.23 -6.32 6.83
N THR A 108 15.30 -5.61 7.96
CA THR A 108 16.53 -5.39 8.74
C THR A 108 16.91 -6.65 9.52
N GLU A 109 15.95 -7.35 10.10
CA GLU A 109 16.16 -8.65 10.73
C GLU A 109 16.68 -9.67 9.72
N TRP A 110 16.18 -9.62 8.48
CA TRP A 110 16.66 -10.45 7.37
C TRP A 110 18.02 -10.00 6.79
N SER A 111 18.36 -8.71 6.88
CA SER A 111 19.63 -8.17 6.36
C SER A 111 20.74 -8.09 7.41
N ARG A 112 20.44 -8.34 8.69
CA ARG A 112 21.47 -8.65 9.69
C ARG A 112 22.29 -9.83 9.15
N PRO A 113 23.63 -9.83 9.31
CA PRO A 113 24.45 -10.93 8.85
C PRO A 113 23.95 -12.20 9.53
N LEU A 114 23.22 -13.03 8.78
CA LEU A 114 22.71 -14.30 9.25
C LEU A 114 23.95 -15.17 9.48
N TRP A 115 24.28 -15.49 10.73
CA TRP A 115 25.51 -16.19 11.11
C TRP A 115 25.56 -17.63 10.57
N SER A 116 25.90 -17.73 9.28
CA SER A 116 27.05 -18.44 8.74
C SER A 116 27.63 -17.46 7.71
N PRO A 117 28.89 -17.00 7.82
CA PRO A 117 29.46 -15.96 6.95
C PRO A 117 29.43 -16.33 5.45
N ILE A 118 29.15 -17.60 5.15
CA ILE A 118 28.91 -18.16 3.82
C ILE A 118 27.59 -18.95 3.92
N PRO A 119 26.57 -18.67 3.09
CA PRO A 119 25.35 -19.47 3.09
C PRO A 119 25.65 -20.93 2.76
N VAL A 120 24.99 -21.85 3.46
CA VAL A 120 25.07 -23.28 3.13
C VAL A 120 24.09 -23.56 2.01
N PHE A 121 24.55 -24.08 0.88
CA PHE A 121 23.67 -24.40 -0.24
C PHE A 121 23.12 -25.81 -0.12
N GLY A 122 21.80 -25.95 -0.26
CA GLY A 122 21.11 -27.23 -0.31
C GLY A 122 20.01 -27.26 -1.36
N TYR A 123 19.51 -28.44 -1.67
CA TYR A 123 18.50 -28.69 -2.70
C TYR A 123 17.18 -29.09 -2.07
N ARG A 124 16.08 -28.49 -2.51
CA ARG A 124 14.76 -28.78 -1.97
C ARG A 124 13.78 -29.16 -3.08
N LEU A 125 12.85 -30.05 -2.73
CA LEU A 125 11.74 -30.49 -3.58
C LEU A 125 10.44 -29.89 -3.04
N TRP A 126 9.62 -29.38 -3.96
CA TRP A 126 8.24 -29.01 -3.69
C TRP A 126 7.31 -29.74 -4.66
N TRP A 127 6.15 -30.12 -4.14
CA TRP A 127 5.00 -30.50 -4.95
C TRP A 127 4.20 -29.26 -5.32
N ILE A 128 3.85 -29.14 -6.59
CA ILE A 128 2.95 -28.13 -7.09
C ILE A 128 1.53 -28.63 -6.87
N THR A 129 0.82 -28.01 -5.94
CA THR A 129 -0.57 -28.34 -5.61
C THR A 129 -1.47 -27.14 -5.87
N HIS A 130 -2.79 -27.32 -5.84
CA HIS A 130 -3.75 -26.22 -5.92
C HIS A 130 -3.62 -25.20 -4.77
N ALA A 131 -3.08 -25.60 -3.62
CA ALA A 131 -2.86 -24.71 -2.49
C ALA A 131 -1.56 -23.89 -2.59
N GLY A 132 -0.63 -24.30 -3.47
CA GLY A 132 0.69 -23.71 -3.61
C GLY A 132 1.82 -24.75 -3.67
N LEU A 133 3.04 -24.29 -3.37
CA LEU A 133 4.24 -25.14 -3.34
C LEU A 133 4.39 -25.80 -1.97
N SER A 134 4.10 -27.10 -1.88
CA SER A 134 4.17 -27.84 -0.62
C SER A 134 5.47 -28.65 -0.53
N GLY A 135 6.18 -28.55 0.60
CA GLY A 135 7.36 -29.38 0.88
C GLY A 135 7.00 -30.74 1.50
N ALA A 136 8.02 -31.57 1.77
CA ALA A 136 7.91 -32.91 2.39
C ALA A 136 7.00 -33.00 3.63
N THR A 137 6.86 -31.91 4.38
CA THR A 137 6.10 -31.84 5.63
C THR A 137 4.68 -31.30 5.45
N GLY A 138 4.22 -31.09 4.21
CA GLY A 138 2.90 -30.54 3.89
C GLY A 138 2.80 -29.01 3.97
N PHE A 139 3.80 -28.32 4.55
CA PHE A 139 3.79 -26.87 4.69
C PHE A 139 3.94 -26.16 3.35
N VAL A 140 3.01 -25.24 3.07
CA VAL A 140 2.94 -24.48 1.81
C VAL A 140 3.79 -23.23 1.86
N TRP A 141 4.59 -23.02 0.83
CA TRP A 141 5.38 -21.82 0.63
C TRP A 141 4.68 -20.86 -0.32
N TYR A 142 4.44 -19.63 0.14
CA TYR A 142 3.86 -18.55 -0.67
C TYR A 142 4.89 -17.53 -1.15
N ARG A 143 6.13 -17.66 -0.68
CA ARG A 143 7.25 -16.76 -0.97
C ARG A 143 8.52 -17.58 -1.19
N PRO A 144 9.49 -17.07 -1.96
CA PRO A 144 10.76 -17.75 -2.20
C PRO A 144 11.71 -17.72 -0.99
N HIS A 145 11.26 -17.21 0.15
CA HIS A 145 11.98 -17.25 1.42
C HIS A 145 11.07 -17.81 2.51
N LEU A 146 11.68 -18.51 3.46
CA LEU A 146 10.99 -19.02 4.64
C LEU A 146 11.90 -18.93 5.88
N SER A 147 11.30 -18.61 7.02
CA SER A 147 11.88 -18.85 8.35
C SER A 147 11.17 -20.02 9.00
N ALA A 148 11.93 -21.00 9.49
CA ALA A 148 11.40 -22.02 10.38
C ALA A 148 11.01 -21.39 11.72
N ARG A 149 9.94 -21.92 12.30
CA ARG A 149 9.52 -21.69 13.67
C ARG A 149 9.27 -23.02 14.35
N CYS A 150 9.40 -23.08 15.67
CA CYS A 150 9.01 -24.26 16.41
C CYS A 150 7.52 -24.18 16.76
N GLY A 151 6.75 -25.24 16.48
CA GLY A 151 5.36 -25.38 16.93
C GLY A 151 5.23 -26.17 18.25
N GLY A 152 6.35 -26.42 18.94
CA GLY A 152 6.39 -27.21 20.18
C GLY A 152 5.60 -26.54 21.31
N ALA A 153 5.12 -27.35 22.26
CA ALA A 153 4.39 -26.86 23.43
C ALA A 153 5.21 -25.81 24.20
N VAL A 154 4.50 -24.80 24.69
CA VAL A 154 4.92 -23.67 25.54
C VAL A 154 6.24 -23.88 26.27
N GLY A 155 7.22 -22.99 26.03
CA GLY A 155 8.50 -22.96 26.74
C GLY A 155 9.72 -23.40 25.92
N THR A 156 9.57 -23.73 24.64
CA THR A 156 10.71 -23.90 23.73
C THR A 156 11.11 -22.56 23.14
N ASP A 157 12.37 -22.18 23.34
CA ASP A 157 12.94 -20.92 22.90
C ASP A 157 12.97 -20.88 21.36
N ASP A 158 12.16 -20.01 20.75
CA ASP A 158 12.20 -19.75 19.30
C ASP A 158 13.61 -19.30 18.83
N GLY A 159 14.47 -18.87 19.76
CA GLY A 159 15.86 -18.52 19.51
C GLY A 159 16.77 -19.69 19.10
N GLU A 160 16.37 -20.95 19.31
CA GLU A 160 17.22 -22.12 19.03
C GLU A 160 16.80 -22.98 17.84
N VAL A 161 15.96 -22.45 16.94
CA VAL A 161 15.46 -23.19 15.76
C VAL A 161 16.50 -23.21 14.63
N PRO A 162 16.80 -24.37 14.00
CA PRO A 162 16.30 -25.70 14.32
C PRO A 162 16.96 -26.27 15.58
N HIS A 163 16.16 -26.90 16.45
CA HIS A 163 16.70 -27.60 17.62
C HIS A 163 17.61 -28.74 17.15
N THR A 164 18.85 -28.72 17.63
CA THR A 164 19.91 -29.65 17.19
C THR A 164 19.53 -31.09 17.52
N ASP A 165 18.96 -31.30 18.71
CA ASP A 165 18.54 -32.59 19.24
C ASP A 165 17.28 -33.17 18.57
N GLY A 166 16.58 -32.36 17.77
CA GLY A 166 15.35 -32.75 17.06
C GLY A 166 14.17 -33.12 17.97
N ARG A 167 14.20 -32.77 19.27
CA ARG A 167 13.16 -33.17 20.23
C ARG A 167 11.84 -32.41 20.09
N CYS A 168 11.82 -31.34 19.30
CA CYS A 168 10.66 -30.48 19.06
C CYS A 168 9.47 -31.13 18.32
N GLY A 169 9.56 -32.40 17.92
CA GLY A 169 8.48 -33.15 17.27
C GLY A 169 8.93 -33.93 16.04
N LYS A 170 8.02 -34.70 15.44
CA LYS A 170 8.23 -35.41 14.17
C LYS A 170 7.27 -34.85 13.10
N PRO A 171 7.77 -34.25 12.01
CA PRO A 171 9.18 -34.04 11.68
C PRO A 171 9.83 -32.97 12.58
N PRO A 172 11.14 -33.07 12.86
CA PRO A 172 11.85 -32.03 13.61
C PRO A 172 11.72 -30.66 12.95
N CYS A 173 11.71 -29.61 13.77
CA CYS A 173 11.69 -28.21 13.34
C CYS A 173 12.92 -27.86 12.48
N GLY A 174 12.72 -26.94 11.53
CA GLY A 174 13.74 -26.51 10.56
C GLY A 174 13.30 -26.65 9.10
N ILE A 175 13.99 -25.92 8.23
CA ILE A 175 13.83 -26.02 6.78
C ILE A 175 14.78 -27.10 6.26
N TYR A 176 14.22 -28.19 5.77
CA TYR A 176 14.96 -29.30 5.18
C TYR A 176 15.45 -28.99 3.77
N ALA A 177 16.72 -29.29 3.50
CA ALA A 177 17.29 -29.33 2.17
C ALA A 177 18.29 -30.50 2.07
N LEU A 178 18.38 -31.15 0.91
CA LEU A 178 19.33 -32.23 0.65
C LEU A 178 20.68 -31.66 0.22
N LYS A 179 21.76 -32.43 0.43
CA LYS A 179 23.10 -32.05 -0.03
C LYS A 179 23.27 -32.11 -1.54
N ASN A 180 22.46 -32.91 -2.20
CA ASN A 180 22.67 -33.32 -3.57
C ASN A 180 21.33 -33.43 -4.34
N PRO A 181 21.23 -32.85 -5.55
CA PRO A 181 20.00 -32.85 -6.33
C PRO A 181 19.73 -34.20 -7.00
N GLU A 182 20.75 -35.03 -7.28
CA GLU A 182 20.57 -36.37 -7.84
C GLU A 182 19.74 -37.26 -6.91
N THR A 183 19.84 -37.09 -5.59
CA THR A 183 19.00 -37.79 -4.61
C THR A 183 17.52 -37.51 -4.88
N ILE A 184 17.16 -36.25 -5.11
CA ILE A 184 15.77 -35.83 -5.42
C ILE A 184 15.32 -36.44 -6.76
N LEU A 185 16.18 -36.38 -7.77
CA LEU A 185 15.89 -36.85 -9.12
C LEU A 185 15.80 -38.38 -9.21
N ARG A 186 16.49 -39.13 -8.31
CA ARG A 186 16.49 -40.59 -8.23
C ARG A 186 15.27 -41.16 -7.53
N PHE A 187 14.86 -40.58 -6.40
CA PHE A 187 13.78 -41.14 -5.57
C PHE A 187 12.37 -40.93 -6.13
N GLY A 188 12.25 -40.30 -7.29
CA GLY A 188 11.00 -40.25 -8.04
C GLY A 188 10.00 -39.31 -7.38
N ILE A 189 9.80 -38.19 -8.06
CA ILE A 189 8.53 -37.49 -8.26
C ILE A 189 7.35 -38.49 -8.13
N SER A 190 6.85 -38.68 -6.90
CA SER A 190 5.69 -39.55 -6.68
C SER A 190 4.47 -38.88 -7.30
N ARG A 191 3.77 -39.60 -8.17
CA ARG A 191 2.58 -39.14 -8.89
C ARG A 191 1.36 -39.34 -7.99
N SER A 192 1.12 -38.39 -7.09
CA SER A 192 -0.20 -38.24 -6.46
C SER A 192 -1.15 -37.55 -7.46
N PRO A 193 -2.45 -37.92 -7.53
CA PRO A 193 -3.43 -37.24 -8.37
C PRO A 193 -3.53 -35.73 -8.11
N ASP A 194 -3.23 -35.30 -6.88
CA ASP A 194 -3.36 -33.90 -6.44
C ASP A 194 -2.11 -33.05 -6.75
N VAL A 195 -1.14 -33.60 -7.46
CA VAL A 195 0.14 -32.95 -7.78
C VAL A 195 0.19 -32.63 -9.26
N ALA A 196 0.11 -31.33 -9.59
CA ALA A 196 0.20 -30.83 -10.95
C ALA A 196 1.63 -30.91 -11.52
N GLY A 197 2.63 -31.02 -10.66
CA GLY A 197 4.03 -31.16 -11.04
C GLY A 197 4.97 -31.01 -9.84
N HIS A 198 6.27 -30.94 -10.15
CA HIS A 198 7.31 -30.88 -9.14
C HIS A 198 8.28 -29.76 -9.46
N MET A 199 8.77 -29.13 -8.40
CA MET A 199 9.78 -28.08 -8.47
C MET A 199 10.97 -28.50 -7.62
N LEU A 200 12.15 -28.51 -8.22
CA LEU A 200 13.42 -28.55 -7.51
C LEU A 200 13.93 -27.12 -7.36
N GLY A 201 14.63 -26.84 -6.28
CA GLY A 201 15.27 -25.55 -6.09
C GLY A 201 16.59 -25.66 -5.36
N LEU A 202 17.53 -24.82 -5.79
CA LEU A 202 18.72 -24.48 -5.05
C LEU A 202 18.35 -23.44 -4.00
N THR A 203 18.71 -23.72 -2.75
CA THR A 203 18.36 -22.90 -1.59
C THR A 203 19.63 -22.49 -0.87
N ALA A 204 19.78 -21.18 -0.66
CA ALA A 204 20.75 -20.62 0.28
C ALA A 204 20.16 -20.73 1.69
N LEU A 205 20.86 -21.45 2.57
CA LEU A 205 20.47 -21.68 3.96
C LEU A 205 21.29 -20.81 4.88
N SER A 206 20.65 -20.26 5.91
CA SER A 206 21.28 -19.32 6.83
C SER A 206 20.63 -19.33 8.23
N GLY A 207 21.20 -18.52 9.14
CA GLY A 207 20.96 -18.61 10.57
C GLY A 207 21.59 -19.87 11.15
N LYS A 208 20.92 -20.52 12.10
CA LYS A 208 21.37 -21.83 12.57
C LYS A 208 21.14 -22.90 11.49
N VAL A 209 22.21 -23.54 11.03
CA VAL A 209 22.17 -24.66 10.10
C VAL A 209 22.73 -25.91 10.78
N VAL A 210 21.92 -26.96 10.84
CA VAL A 210 22.29 -28.26 11.39
C VAL A 210 22.44 -29.24 10.23
N GLU A 211 23.66 -29.71 10.01
CA GLU A 211 23.95 -30.77 9.04
C GLU A 211 23.58 -32.14 9.59
N HIS A 212 23.10 -33.02 8.71
CA HIS A 212 22.86 -34.44 8.97
C HIS A 212 23.25 -35.27 7.74
N ASP A 213 23.19 -36.59 7.82
CA ASP A 213 23.70 -37.48 6.76
C ASP A 213 23.12 -37.16 5.38
N GLY A 214 21.79 -37.02 5.29
CA GLY A 214 21.09 -36.75 4.04
C GLY A 214 20.99 -35.28 3.60
N GLY A 215 21.37 -34.31 4.42
CA GLY A 215 20.96 -32.93 4.19
C GLY A 215 21.28 -31.94 5.31
N TYR A 216 20.51 -30.86 5.32
CA TYR A 216 20.59 -29.76 6.25
C TYR A 216 19.19 -29.44 6.78
N ARG A 217 19.14 -28.99 8.03
CA ARG A 217 18.00 -28.26 8.61
C ARG A 217 18.46 -26.84 8.89
N ALA A 218 17.75 -25.85 8.39
CA ALA A 218 18.11 -24.45 8.56
C ALA A 218 17.01 -23.65 9.25
N GLN A 219 17.41 -22.55 9.89
CA GLN A 219 16.51 -21.54 10.42
C GLN A 219 15.87 -20.74 9.28
N HIS A 220 16.68 -20.31 8.32
CA HIS A 220 16.25 -19.51 7.19
C HIS A 220 16.64 -20.18 5.88
N ALA A 221 15.81 -19.99 4.86
CA ALA A 221 16.13 -20.40 3.50
C ALA A 221 15.62 -19.38 2.49
N GLN A 222 16.44 -19.13 1.47
CA GLN A 222 16.10 -18.35 0.29
C GLN A 222 16.33 -19.20 -0.96
N VAL A 223 15.33 -19.24 -1.82
CA VAL A 223 15.40 -19.94 -3.11
C VAL A 223 16.18 -19.06 -4.09
N VAL A 224 17.27 -19.61 -4.61
CA VAL A 224 18.22 -18.95 -5.52
C VAL A 224 17.90 -19.27 -6.96
N ALA A 225 17.63 -20.54 -7.23
CA ALA A 225 17.37 -21.03 -8.57
C ALA A 225 16.38 -22.19 -8.48
N VAL A 226 15.62 -22.40 -9.54
CA VAL A 226 14.56 -23.42 -9.59
C VAL A 226 14.56 -24.17 -10.91
N ALA A 227 14.08 -25.41 -10.86
CA ALA A 227 13.80 -26.26 -12.00
C ALA A 227 12.40 -26.86 -11.82
N VAL A 228 11.46 -26.50 -12.71
CA VAL A 228 10.09 -27.03 -12.73
C VAL A 228 10.02 -28.15 -13.75
N THR A 229 9.77 -29.37 -13.29
CA THR A 229 9.72 -30.55 -14.18
C THR A 229 8.37 -30.62 -14.89
N ARG A 230 8.40 -30.82 -16.22
CA ARG A 230 7.24 -30.99 -17.10
C ARG A 230 7.33 -32.32 -17.85
N PRO A 231 6.23 -32.80 -18.48
CA PRO A 231 6.28 -34.03 -19.30
C PRO A 231 7.32 -34.00 -20.42
N ASN A 232 7.58 -32.82 -21.00
CA ASN A 232 8.45 -32.64 -22.18
C ASN A 232 9.75 -31.88 -21.86
N GLY A 233 10.25 -31.93 -20.63
CA GLY A 233 11.49 -31.24 -20.22
C GLY A 233 11.35 -30.55 -18.87
N ALA A 234 12.20 -29.56 -18.57
CA ALA A 234 12.05 -28.73 -17.38
C ALA A 234 12.21 -27.25 -17.68
N LEU A 235 11.55 -26.38 -16.93
CA LEU A 235 11.85 -24.94 -16.97
C LEU A 235 12.84 -24.60 -15.86
N VAL A 236 13.92 -23.91 -16.20
CA VAL A 236 14.93 -23.46 -15.23
C VAL A 236 15.03 -21.94 -15.21
N SER A 237 15.27 -21.38 -14.02
CA SER A 237 15.48 -19.94 -13.86
C SER A 237 16.17 -19.61 -12.54
N ASP A 238 17.07 -18.62 -12.57
CA ASP A 238 17.65 -17.94 -11.41
C ASP A 238 17.19 -16.48 -11.31
N ASP A 239 16.24 -16.06 -12.15
CA ASP A 239 15.62 -14.73 -12.12
C ASP A 239 14.70 -14.58 -10.88
N PRO A 240 15.03 -13.68 -9.93
CA PRO A 240 14.23 -13.46 -8.72
C PRO A 240 12.78 -13.07 -9.00
N GLU A 241 12.49 -12.33 -10.08
CA GLU A 241 11.12 -11.92 -10.41
C GLU A 241 10.30 -13.12 -10.89
N TRP A 242 10.88 -13.95 -11.76
CA TRP A 242 10.25 -15.17 -12.22
C TRP A 242 10.03 -16.17 -11.08
N ILE A 243 11.02 -16.35 -10.21
CA ILE A 243 10.90 -17.16 -9.00
C ILE A 243 9.77 -16.60 -8.12
N GLY A 244 9.73 -15.29 -7.88
CA GLY A 244 8.67 -14.65 -7.11
C GLY A 244 7.26 -14.87 -7.70
N ARG A 245 7.12 -14.86 -9.03
CA ARG A 245 5.86 -15.23 -9.71
C ARG A 245 5.51 -16.70 -9.49
N LEU A 246 6.47 -17.60 -9.61
CA LEU A 246 6.28 -19.05 -9.42
C LEU A 246 5.74 -19.37 -8.02
N PHE A 247 6.19 -18.68 -6.98
CA PHE A 247 5.67 -18.87 -5.62
C PHE A 247 4.27 -18.28 -5.38
N ARG A 248 3.84 -17.29 -6.19
CA ARG A 248 2.50 -16.68 -6.11
C ARG A 248 1.45 -17.46 -6.91
N ASP A 249 1.84 -17.97 -8.07
CA ASP A 249 0.96 -18.74 -8.98
C ASP A 249 1.73 -19.92 -9.59
N PRO A 250 1.94 -21.01 -8.81
CA PRO A 250 2.76 -22.11 -9.26
C PRO A 250 2.11 -22.90 -10.40
N ILE A 251 0.78 -22.99 -10.44
CA ILE A 251 0.07 -23.70 -11.52
C ILE A 251 0.13 -22.90 -12.81
N GLY A 252 -0.21 -21.60 -12.78
CA GLY A 252 -0.18 -20.76 -13.97
C GLY A 252 1.21 -20.67 -14.59
N VAL A 253 2.26 -20.55 -13.77
CA VAL A 253 3.65 -20.54 -14.27
C VAL A 253 4.10 -21.93 -14.75
N ALA A 254 3.73 -23.01 -14.04
CA ALA A 254 4.10 -24.37 -14.44
C ALA A 254 3.39 -24.87 -15.69
N THR A 255 2.21 -24.34 -16.03
CA THR A 255 1.42 -24.71 -17.22
C THR A 255 1.46 -23.68 -18.34
N GLY A 256 1.89 -22.46 -18.04
CA GLY A 256 1.92 -21.35 -18.99
C GLY A 256 2.99 -21.47 -20.08
N PRO A 257 2.91 -20.60 -21.10
CA PRO A 257 3.85 -20.56 -22.21
C PRO A 257 5.28 -20.31 -21.72
N GLN A 258 6.23 -21.02 -22.31
CA GLN A 258 7.64 -20.92 -22.00
C GLN A 258 8.16 -19.53 -22.40
N PRO A 259 8.77 -18.75 -21.48
CA PRO A 259 9.38 -17.48 -21.85
C PRO A 259 10.58 -17.73 -22.78
N PRO A 260 10.82 -16.86 -23.77
CA PRO A 260 11.76 -17.11 -24.88
C PRO A 260 13.24 -17.26 -24.46
N SER A 261 13.62 -16.85 -23.26
CA SER A 261 14.98 -16.99 -22.71
C SER A 261 15.22 -18.28 -21.91
N GLN A 262 14.21 -19.14 -21.73
CA GLN A 262 14.27 -20.30 -20.84
C GLN A 262 13.96 -21.60 -21.60
N ARG A 263 14.68 -21.91 -22.68
CA ARG A 263 14.64 -23.27 -23.25
C ARG A 263 15.14 -24.25 -22.17
N GLY A 264 14.31 -25.24 -21.93
CA GLY A 264 14.49 -26.16 -20.84
C GLY A 264 15.67 -27.09 -21.06
N PRO A 265 16.40 -27.49 -20.00
CA PRO A 265 17.26 -28.65 -20.05
C PRO A 265 16.49 -29.88 -20.56
N ASP A 266 17.05 -30.57 -21.56
CA ASP A 266 16.45 -31.78 -22.15
C ASP A 266 16.78 -33.02 -21.30
N ALA A 267 17.85 -32.96 -20.49
CA ALA A 267 18.30 -34.04 -19.63
C ALA A 267 18.38 -33.66 -18.15
N ARG A 268 18.32 -34.68 -17.27
CA ARG A 268 18.58 -34.52 -15.82
C ARG A 268 19.95 -33.90 -15.55
N SER A 269 20.94 -34.20 -16.39
CA SER A 269 22.30 -33.65 -16.31
C SER A 269 22.32 -32.14 -16.45
N ASP A 270 21.51 -31.60 -17.35
CA ASP A 270 21.47 -30.16 -17.64
C ASP A 270 20.83 -29.37 -16.46
N ILE A 271 19.87 -29.96 -15.73
CA ILE A 271 19.33 -29.36 -14.49
C ILE A 271 20.42 -29.26 -13.41
N ILE A 272 21.24 -30.31 -13.29
CA ILE A 272 22.34 -30.37 -12.31
C ILE A 272 23.39 -29.32 -12.67
N GLU A 273 23.77 -29.23 -13.94
CA GLU A 273 24.72 -28.24 -14.45
C GLU A 273 24.22 -26.81 -14.26
N PHE A 274 22.93 -26.56 -14.53
CA PHE A 274 22.28 -25.28 -14.27
C PHE A 274 22.40 -24.88 -12.79
N PHE A 275 22.07 -25.79 -11.86
CA PHE A 275 22.19 -25.49 -10.44
C PHE A 275 23.65 -25.33 -9.99
N ALA A 276 24.58 -26.10 -10.53
CA ALA A 276 26.00 -25.95 -10.25
C ALA A 276 26.50 -24.55 -10.66
N THR A 277 26.08 -24.08 -11.83
CA THR A 277 26.39 -22.73 -12.34
C THR A 277 25.80 -21.65 -11.43
N CYS A 278 24.54 -21.78 -11.03
CA CYS A 278 23.88 -20.82 -10.13
C CYS A 278 24.53 -20.79 -8.75
N LYS A 279 24.89 -21.96 -8.20
CA LYS A 279 25.59 -22.08 -6.92
C LYS A 279 26.92 -21.35 -6.96
N LEU A 280 27.75 -21.59 -8.00
CA LEU A 280 29.04 -20.93 -8.16
C LEU A 280 28.88 -19.40 -8.28
N LYS A 281 27.89 -18.94 -9.06
CA LYS A 281 27.57 -17.51 -9.22
C LYS A 281 27.23 -16.86 -7.88
N GLU A 282 26.42 -17.51 -7.04
CA GLU A 282 26.11 -17.00 -5.71
C GLU A 282 27.33 -17.04 -4.78
N GLU A 283 28.08 -18.15 -4.72
CA GLU A 283 29.31 -18.24 -3.93
C GLU A 283 30.30 -17.11 -4.26
N GLN A 284 30.43 -16.76 -5.55
CA GLN A 284 31.26 -15.64 -5.99
C GLN A 284 30.72 -14.27 -5.54
N LYS A 285 29.41 -14.02 -5.65
CA LYS A 285 28.79 -12.78 -5.14
C LYS A 285 29.09 -12.57 -3.66
N TRP A 286 28.96 -13.63 -2.86
CA TRP A 286 29.26 -13.61 -1.43
C TRP A 286 30.75 -13.36 -1.14
N THR A 287 31.63 -13.99 -1.91
CA THR A 287 33.08 -13.82 -1.76
C THR A 287 33.55 -12.40 -2.12
N LEU A 288 32.91 -11.76 -3.10
CA LEU A 288 33.22 -10.39 -3.53
C LEU A 288 32.60 -9.33 -2.59
N GLY A 289 31.37 -9.55 -2.11
CA GLY A 289 30.70 -8.66 -1.16
C GLY A 289 31.47 -8.49 0.16
N ASN A 290 32.03 -9.58 0.69
CA ASN A 290 32.80 -9.56 1.94
C ASN A 290 34.21 -8.97 1.81
N ARG A 291 34.73 -8.71 0.60
CA ARG A 291 36.01 -8.01 0.38
C ARG A 291 35.87 -6.48 0.35
N SER A 292 34.63 -5.98 0.32
CA SER A 292 34.32 -4.57 0.11
C SER A 292 33.84 -3.85 1.38
N GLY A 293 33.79 -4.55 2.52
CA GLY A 293 33.32 -4.06 3.81
C GLY A 293 34.38 -4.15 4.91
#